data_AF-A0A3P2AAG6-F1
#
_entry.id   AF-A0A3P2AAG6-F1
#
_cell.length_a   1.000
_cell.length_b   1.000
_cell.length_c   1.000
_cell.angle_alpha   90.00
_cell.angle_beta   90.00
_cell.angle_gamma   90.00
#
_symmetry.space_group_name_H-M   'P 1'
#
loop_
_entity.id
_entity.type
_entity.pdbx_description
1 polymer ?
#
loop_
_entity_poly.entity_id
_entity_poly.type
_entity_poly.pdbx_seq_one_letter_code
_entity_poly.pdbx_strand_id
1 'polypeptide(L)'
;MRVGEYVKRIAAARAEPLRFEFRSNGKPYWWTLLFNGWEQAGTSYFIWQLKPELCQALEQSALLDVPETDTLPEAIPAAEERQLYEGAKKSITVNAYERNAKARQQCLAHYQSYDCQICGFNFERAYGELGRGRIDVHHIVPLANIAQSYRVNPATDLLPVCPNCHAMLHRRNPPLSVDELKALLAEQGRLSQEANHAPQADG
;
A
#
# COMPACT_ATOMS: atom_id res chain seq x y z
N MET A 1 5.87 6.35 14.26
CA MET A 1 5.19 5.73 15.42
C MET A 1 6.20 5.62 16.57
N ARG A 2 6.00 6.31 17.71
CA ARG A 2 6.99 6.32 18.82
C ARG A 2 6.75 5.09 19.71
N VAL A 3 7.46 4.00 19.47
CA VAL A 3 7.39 2.71 20.20
C VAL A 3 7.35 2.90 21.74
N GLY A 4 8.09 3.89 22.26
CA GLY A 4 8.09 4.20 23.70
C GLY A 4 6.75 4.68 24.27
N GLU A 5 5.90 5.36 23.49
CA GLU A 5 4.57 5.78 23.94
C GLU A 5 3.61 4.59 24.02
N TYR A 6 3.75 3.61 23.13
CA TYR A 6 2.94 2.40 23.13
C TYR A 6 3.23 1.54 24.37
N VAL A 7 4.51 1.38 24.70
CA VAL A 7 4.95 0.63 25.88
C VAL A 7 4.46 1.28 27.18
N LYS A 8 4.46 2.61 27.27
CA LYS A 8 3.90 3.32 28.44
C LYS A 8 2.42 3.02 28.64
N ARG A 9 1.64 2.94 27.56
CA ARG A 9 0.20 2.60 27.63
C ARG A 9 0.00 1.15 28.09
N ILE A 10 0.80 0.21 27.59
CA ILE A 10 0.77 -1.19 28.03
C ILE A 10 1.13 -1.29 29.52
N ALA A 11 2.16 -0.57 29.97
CA ALA A 11 2.58 -0.54 31.37
C ALA A 11 1.47 -0.01 32.28
N ALA A 12 0.72 1.01 31.84
CA ALA A 12 -0.39 1.57 32.60
C ALA A 12 -1.64 0.66 32.63
N ALA A 13 -1.80 -0.23 31.64
CA ALA A 13 -2.96 -1.10 31.50
C ALA A 13 -2.80 -2.47 32.19
N ARG A 14 -1.60 -2.83 32.65
CA ARG A 14 -1.34 -4.11 33.33
C ARG A 14 -1.39 -3.96 34.85
N ALA A 15 -1.98 -4.96 35.50
CA ALA A 15 -2.00 -5.06 36.96
C ALA A 15 -0.64 -5.47 37.55
N GLU A 16 0.18 -6.20 36.79
CA GLU A 16 1.53 -6.58 37.20
C GLU A 16 2.60 -5.62 36.63
N PRO A 17 3.58 -5.19 37.46
CA PRO A 17 4.62 -4.27 37.03
C PRO A 17 5.58 -4.93 36.03
N LEU A 18 5.74 -4.31 34.87
CA LEU A 18 6.69 -4.73 33.87
C LEU A 18 8.13 -4.45 34.33
N ARG A 19 9.02 -5.43 34.16
CA ARG A 19 10.45 -5.27 34.45
C ARG A 19 11.16 -4.62 33.28
N PHE A 20 11.93 -3.57 33.56
CA PHE A 20 12.70 -2.84 32.57
C PHE A 20 14.17 -2.73 32.98
N GLU A 21 15.03 -2.68 31.98
CA GLU A 21 16.41 -2.22 32.14
C GLU A 21 16.43 -0.69 32.15
N PHE A 22 17.28 -0.09 32.98
CA PHE A 22 17.38 1.35 33.14
C PHE A 22 18.71 1.87 32.59
N ARG A 23 18.66 3.05 31.96
CA ARG A 23 19.84 3.82 31.59
C ARG A 23 20.57 4.33 32.83
N SER A 24 21.82 4.71 32.65
CA SER A 24 22.62 5.42 33.68
C SER A 24 21.97 6.68 34.24
N ASN A 25 21.05 7.31 33.50
CA ASN A 25 20.26 8.47 33.94
C ASN A 25 18.90 8.12 34.57
N GLY A 26 18.67 6.85 34.93
CA GLY A 26 17.44 6.39 35.59
C GLY A 26 16.21 6.26 34.68
N LYS A 27 16.34 6.51 33.37
CA LYS A 27 15.22 6.32 32.42
C LYS A 27 15.19 4.87 31.91
N PRO A 28 14.03 4.19 31.91
CA PRO A 28 13.93 2.83 31.40
C PRO A 28 14.11 2.78 29.88
N TYR A 29 14.69 1.69 29.40
CA TYR A 29 14.74 1.35 27.99
C TYR A 29 13.37 0.82 27.55
N TRP A 30 12.46 1.74 27.18
CA TRP A 30 11.08 1.37 26.82
C TRP A 30 10.96 0.34 25.70
N TRP A 31 11.97 0.22 24.85
CA TRP A 31 11.98 -0.75 23.75
C TRP A 31 12.37 -2.17 24.15
N THR A 32 13.05 -2.38 25.29
CA THR A 32 13.49 -3.74 25.71
C THR A 32 12.33 -4.65 26.05
N LEU A 33 11.12 -4.10 26.23
CA LEU A 33 9.92 -4.90 26.38
C LEU A 33 9.58 -5.69 25.11
N LEU A 34 9.77 -5.08 23.94
CA LEU A 34 9.30 -5.61 22.66
C LEU A 34 10.46 -6.14 21.80
N PHE A 35 11.66 -5.58 21.97
CA PHE A 35 12.81 -5.86 21.11
C PHE A 35 14.06 -6.20 21.93
N ASN A 36 14.83 -7.16 21.43
CA ASN A 36 16.25 -7.27 21.71
C ASN A 36 17.00 -6.31 20.79
N GLY A 37 18.17 -5.84 21.22
CA GLY A 37 19.02 -5.05 20.34
C GLY A 37 20.49 -5.11 20.71
N TRP A 38 21.34 -5.05 19.70
CA TRP A 38 22.79 -5.12 19.82
C TRP A 38 23.46 -4.33 18.70
N GLU A 39 24.68 -3.86 18.95
CA GLU A 39 25.52 -3.30 17.90
C GLU A 39 26.15 -4.44 17.09
N GLN A 40 26.06 -4.35 15.76
CA GLN A 40 26.66 -5.35 14.91
C GLN A 40 28.18 -5.11 14.82
N ALA A 41 28.95 -6.05 15.36
CA ALA A 41 30.41 -5.98 15.41
C ALA A 41 31.01 -5.67 14.02
N GLY A 42 31.88 -4.66 13.97
CA GLY A 42 32.51 -4.19 12.74
C GLY A 42 31.66 -3.22 11.89
N THR A 43 30.48 -2.79 12.38
CA THR A 43 29.64 -1.80 11.71
C THR A 43 29.11 -0.76 12.70
N SER A 44 28.59 0.36 12.19
CA SER A 44 27.89 1.37 13.01
C SER A 44 26.39 1.09 13.13
N TYR A 45 25.93 -0.11 12.80
CA TYR A 45 24.51 -0.46 12.80
C TYR A 45 24.09 -1.05 14.15
N PHE A 46 22.92 -0.61 14.63
CA PHE A 46 22.24 -1.18 15.78
C PHE A 46 21.08 -2.04 15.28
N ILE A 47 21.13 -3.35 15.56
CA ILE A 47 20.13 -4.32 15.13
C ILE A 47 18.99 -4.36 16.15
N TRP A 48 17.77 -4.40 15.63
CA TRP A 48 16.54 -4.56 16.41
C TRP A 48 15.90 -5.89 16.04
N GLN A 49 15.72 -6.77 17.02
CA GLN A 49 15.08 -8.06 16.84
C GLN A 49 13.83 -8.13 17.71
N LEU A 50 12.67 -8.45 17.13
CA LEU A 50 11.45 -8.66 17.89
C LEU A 50 11.63 -9.86 18.82
N LYS A 51 11.15 -9.77 20.06
CA LYS A 51 11.28 -10.87 21.02
C LYS A 51 10.50 -12.11 20.56
N PRO A 52 11.06 -13.33 20.69
CA PRO A 52 10.39 -14.55 20.27
C PRO A 52 9.02 -14.76 20.91
N GLU A 53 8.86 -14.41 22.18
CA GLU A 53 7.58 -14.52 22.90
C GLU A 53 6.52 -13.59 22.31
N LEU A 54 6.95 -12.41 21.83
CA LEU A 54 6.08 -11.47 21.15
C LEU A 54 5.74 -11.94 19.74
N CYS A 55 6.69 -12.53 19.00
CA CYS A 55 6.40 -13.19 17.72
C CYS A 55 5.35 -14.29 17.90
N GLN A 56 5.55 -15.17 18.88
CA GLN A 56 4.61 -16.25 19.19
C GLN A 56 3.24 -15.73 19.61
N ALA A 57 3.19 -14.69 20.45
CA ALA A 57 1.93 -14.06 20.83
C ALA A 57 1.22 -13.42 19.63
N LEU A 58 1.96 -12.79 18.71
CA LEU A 58 1.40 -12.22 17.49
C LEU A 58 0.84 -13.30 16.56
N GLU A 59 1.56 -14.40 16.36
CA GLU A 59 1.09 -15.57 15.61
C GLU A 59 -0.16 -16.18 16.23
N GLN A 60 -0.21 -16.34 17.56
CA GLN A 60 -1.36 -16.89 18.28
C GLN A 60 -2.57 -15.95 18.33
N SER A 61 -2.34 -14.64 18.22
CA SER A 61 -3.40 -13.63 18.30
C SER A 61 -4.16 -13.42 16.99
N ALA A 62 -3.78 -14.12 15.90
CA ALA A 62 -4.28 -13.87 14.55
C ALA A 62 -4.13 -12.39 14.09
N LEU A 63 -3.28 -11.59 14.75
CA LEU A 63 -2.98 -10.21 14.36
C LEU A 63 -2.03 -10.14 13.15
N LEU A 64 -1.40 -11.26 12.79
CA LEU A 64 -0.56 -11.40 11.60
C LEU A 64 -1.31 -12.04 10.43
N ASP A 65 -2.49 -12.60 10.68
CA ASP A 65 -3.42 -12.97 9.62
C ASP A 65 -3.99 -11.67 9.07
N VAL A 66 -3.30 -11.08 8.10
CA VAL A 66 -3.98 -10.26 7.11
C VAL A 66 -4.77 -11.29 6.33
N PRO A 67 -6.09 -11.44 6.52
CA PRO A 67 -6.81 -12.36 5.66
C PRO A 67 -6.55 -11.91 4.21
N GLU A 68 -6.53 -12.86 3.28
CA GLU A 68 -6.63 -12.58 1.83
C GLU A 68 -8.00 -11.94 1.54
N THR A 69 -8.35 -10.86 2.23
CA THR A 69 -9.61 -10.17 2.08
C THR A 69 -9.50 -9.31 0.85
N ASP A 70 -10.43 -9.61 -0.04
CA ASP A 70 -10.97 -8.87 -1.19
C ASP A 70 -11.30 -7.40 -0.85
N THR A 71 -10.32 -6.66 -0.33
CA THR A 71 -10.51 -5.33 0.22
C THR A 71 -9.80 -4.34 -0.67
N LEU A 72 -10.61 -3.50 -1.32
CA LEU A 72 -10.10 -2.25 -1.86
C LEU A 72 -9.37 -1.49 -0.74
N PRO A 73 -8.32 -0.71 -1.03
CA PRO A 73 -7.63 0.10 -0.02
C PRO A 73 -8.55 1.02 0.80
N GLU A 74 -9.74 1.30 0.27
CA GLU A 74 -10.78 2.15 0.84
C GLU A 74 -11.91 1.35 1.52
N ALA A 75 -11.89 0.02 1.45
CA ALA A 75 -12.89 -0.84 2.06
C ALA A 75 -12.64 -0.98 3.57
N ILE A 76 -13.70 -0.92 4.35
CA ILE A 76 -13.65 -1.22 5.78
C ILE A 76 -13.57 -2.75 5.91
N PRO A 77 -12.61 -3.32 6.68
CA PRO A 77 -12.56 -4.76 6.90
C PRO A 77 -13.87 -5.26 7.48
N ALA A 78 -14.41 -6.35 6.92
CA ALA A 78 -15.70 -6.93 7.33
C ALA A 78 -15.77 -7.27 8.83
N ALA A 79 -14.64 -7.51 9.48
CA ALA A 79 -14.53 -7.73 10.92
C ALA A 79 -14.99 -6.51 11.78
N GLU A 80 -15.09 -5.32 11.18
CA GLU A 80 -15.53 -4.09 11.85
C GLU A 80 -16.97 -3.68 11.51
N GLU A 81 -17.66 -4.42 10.63
CA GLU A 81 -19.06 -4.20 10.28
C GLU A 81 -19.99 -4.83 11.32
N ARG A 82 -20.13 -4.20 12.49
CA ARG A 82 -21.12 -4.65 13.48
C ARG A 82 -22.56 -4.23 13.17
N GLN A 83 -22.77 -3.30 12.24
CA GLN A 83 -24.07 -2.88 11.71
C GLN A 83 -23.91 -2.10 10.39
N LEU A 84 -24.69 -2.48 9.37
CA LEU A 84 -24.76 -1.83 8.05
C LEU A 84 -25.58 -0.53 8.13
N TYR A 85 -25.06 0.51 8.77
CA TYR A 85 -25.67 1.84 8.71
C TYR A 85 -25.10 2.64 7.53
N GLU A 86 -25.93 2.92 6.53
CA GLU A 86 -25.61 3.85 5.44
C GLU A 86 -25.35 5.26 6.02
N GLY A 87 -24.21 5.87 5.69
CA GLY A 87 -23.87 7.24 6.13
C GLY A 87 -22.96 7.35 7.37
N ALA A 88 -22.49 6.25 7.94
CA ALA A 88 -21.47 6.28 8.98
C ALA A 88 -20.13 6.80 8.42
N LYS A 89 -19.69 7.98 8.86
CA LYS A 89 -18.39 8.56 8.47
C LYS A 89 -17.27 7.90 9.27
N LYS A 90 -16.48 7.04 8.62
CA LYS A 90 -15.26 6.47 9.20
C LYS A 90 -14.04 7.00 8.45
N SER A 91 -13.08 7.55 9.18
CA SER A 91 -11.80 8.00 8.61
C SER A 91 -10.87 6.80 8.49
N ILE A 92 -10.62 6.37 7.25
CA ILE A 92 -9.65 5.33 6.92
C ILE A 92 -8.32 6.02 6.62
N THR A 93 -7.23 5.56 7.25
CA THR A 93 -5.90 6.08 6.95
C THR A 93 -5.39 5.40 5.68
N VAL A 94 -5.77 5.94 4.53
CA VAL A 94 -5.20 5.54 3.23
C VAL A 94 -3.79 6.12 3.13
N ASN A 95 -2.84 5.37 2.54
CA ASN A 95 -1.48 5.85 2.36
C ASN A 95 -1.49 7.18 1.59
N ALA A 96 -1.14 8.29 2.25
CA ALA A 96 -1.20 9.64 1.70
C ALA A 96 -0.36 9.83 0.42
N TYR A 97 0.58 8.91 0.17
CA TYR A 97 1.47 8.91 -0.99
C TYR A 97 0.76 8.59 -2.30
N GLU A 98 -0.24 7.69 -2.29
CA GLU A 98 -1.05 7.34 -3.47
C GLU A 98 -1.90 8.51 -3.98
N ARG A 99 -2.07 9.56 -3.16
CA ARG A 99 -2.88 10.74 -3.47
C ARG A 99 -2.08 12.04 -3.60
N ASN A 100 -0.76 11.98 -3.79
CA ASN A 100 0.02 13.20 -4.02
C ASN A 100 -0.33 13.81 -5.40
N ALA A 101 -1.16 14.86 -5.38
CA ALA A 101 -1.65 15.53 -6.58
C ALA A 101 -0.52 16.05 -7.49
N LYS A 102 0.60 16.50 -6.91
CA LYS A 102 1.76 16.97 -7.68
C LYS A 102 2.48 15.81 -8.36
N ALA A 103 2.69 14.71 -7.66
CA ALA A 103 3.31 13.52 -8.23
C ALA A 103 2.44 12.92 -9.35
N ARG A 104 1.11 12.90 -9.16
CA ARG A 104 0.15 12.54 -10.21
C ARG A 104 0.29 13.42 -11.45
N GLN A 105 0.26 14.74 -11.28
CA GLN A 105 0.39 15.67 -12.42
C GLN A 105 1.71 15.47 -13.16
N GLN A 106 2.81 15.27 -12.44
CA GLN A 106 4.13 15.03 -13.03
C GLN A 106 4.19 13.70 -13.78
N CYS A 107 3.58 12.65 -13.24
CA CYS A 107 3.45 11.36 -13.92
C CYS A 107 2.67 11.51 -15.23
N LEU A 108 1.48 12.12 -15.18
CA LEU A 108 0.65 12.30 -16.38
C LEU A 108 1.31 13.22 -17.41
N ALA A 109 2.03 14.25 -16.97
CA ALA A 109 2.82 15.10 -17.87
C ALA A 109 3.99 14.35 -18.52
N HIS A 110 4.59 13.39 -17.81
CA HIS A 110 5.65 12.55 -18.34
C HIS A 110 5.14 11.56 -19.39
N TYR A 111 4.08 10.82 -19.08
CA TYR A 111 3.48 9.85 -20.00
C TYR A 111 2.68 10.50 -21.13
N GLN A 112 2.32 11.79 -20.99
CA GLN A 112 1.51 12.56 -21.94
C GLN A 112 0.20 11.87 -22.33
N SER A 113 -0.35 11.07 -21.42
CA SER A 113 -1.47 10.19 -21.70
C SER A 113 -2.35 9.98 -20.47
N TYR A 114 -3.65 9.82 -20.73
CA TYR A 114 -4.68 9.39 -19.78
C TYR A 114 -5.13 7.95 -20.05
N ASP A 115 -4.38 7.23 -20.89
CA ASP A 115 -4.63 5.83 -21.23
C ASP A 115 -4.02 4.94 -20.13
N CYS A 116 -4.77 3.92 -19.74
CA CYS A 116 -4.27 2.88 -18.85
C CYS A 116 -3.08 2.16 -19.50
N GLN A 117 -1.90 2.20 -18.86
CA GLN A 117 -0.68 1.57 -19.38
C GLN A 117 -0.69 0.03 -19.33
N ILE A 118 -1.79 -0.56 -18.82
CA ILE A 118 -1.99 -2.01 -18.73
C ILE A 118 -2.99 -2.49 -19.79
N CYS A 119 -4.17 -1.89 -19.86
CA CYS A 119 -5.25 -2.36 -20.73
C CYS A 119 -5.65 -1.39 -21.85
N GLY A 120 -5.00 -0.22 -21.96
CA GLY A 120 -5.31 0.79 -22.98
C GLY A 120 -6.62 1.56 -22.76
N PHE A 121 -7.35 1.29 -21.68
CA PHE A 121 -8.62 1.97 -21.42
C PHE A 121 -8.42 3.47 -21.17
N ASN A 122 -9.26 4.28 -21.83
CA ASN A 122 -9.29 5.73 -21.68
C ASN A 122 -10.72 6.18 -21.35
N PHE A 123 -10.87 6.90 -20.24
CA PHE A 123 -12.17 7.35 -19.76
C PHE A 123 -12.81 8.39 -20.66
N GLU A 124 -12.05 9.32 -21.24
CA GLU A 124 -12.57 10.34 -22.14
C GLU A 124 -13.05 9.72 -23.47
N ARG A 125 -12.34 8.72 -24.00
CA ARG A 125 -12.79 7.97 -25.18
C ARG A 125 -14.07 7.17 -24.92
N ALA A 126 -14.21 6.59 -23.72
CA ALA A 126 -15.35 5.74 -23.39
C ALA A 126 -16.60 6.52 -22.93
N TYR A 127 -16.40 7.62 -22.20
CA TYR A 127 -17.48 8.36 -21.51
C TYR A 127 -17.59 9.83 -21.95
N GLY A 128 -16.80 10.27 -22.93
CA GLY A 128 -16.76 11.66 -23.38
C GLY A 128 -16.27 12.61 -22.29
N GLU A 129 -16.86 13.79 -22.21
CA GLU A 129 -16.43 14.84 -21.27
C GLU A 129 -16.45 14.40 -19.79
N LEU A 130 -17.37 13.49 -19.43
CA LEU A 130 -17.48 12.97 -18.06
C LEU A 130 -16.21 12.23 -17.62
N GLY A 131 -15.51 11.61 -18.57
CA GLY A 131 -14.27 10.87 -18.33
C GLY A 131 -13.00 11.71 -18.40
N ARG A 132 -13.10 13.01 -18.73
CA ARG A 132 -11.93 13.87 -18.95
C ARG A 132 -11.06 13.95 -17.71
N GLY A 133 -9.77 13.66 -17.89
CA GLY A 133 -8.77 13.71 -16.83
C GLY A 133 -8.90 12.60 -15.77
N ARG A 134 -9.81 11.63 -15.95
CA ARG A 134 -10.03 10.52 -15.01
C ARG A 134 -9.06 9.38 -15.31
N ILE A 135 -8.06 9.23 -14.46
CA ILE A 135 -7.14 8.09 -14.43
C ILE A 135 -6.45 8.06 -13.04
N ASP A 136 -6.16 6.87 -12.54
CA ASP A 136 -5.41 6.67 -11.30
C ASP A 136 -3.92 6.51 -11.60
N VAL A 137 -3.08 6.69 -10.58
CA VAL A 137 -1.62 6.51 -10.71
C VAL A 137 -1.17 5.52 -9.65
N HIS A 138 -0.57 4.42 -10.11
CA HIS A 138 -0.12 3.30 -9.28
C HIS A 138 1.39 3.38 -9.03
N HIS A 139 1.83 3.02 -7.82
CA HIS A 139 3.24 2.91 -7.49
C HIS A 139 3.78 1.53 -7.86
N ILE A 140 4.75 1.47 -8.78
CA ILE A 140 5.30 0.21 -9.29
C ILE A 140 6.09 -0.55 -8.21
N VAL A 141 6.76 0.19 -7.31
CA VAL A 141 7.52 -0.39 -6.19
C VAL A 141 6.66 -0.40 -4.93
N PRO A 142 6.36 -1.58 -4.34
CA PRO A 142 5.63 -1.66 -3.08
C PRO A 142 6.39 -0.91 -1.99
N LEU A 143 5.76 0.13 -1.42
CA LEU A 143 6.37 0.97 -0.37
C LEU A 143 6.75 0.16 0.89
N ALA A 144 6.15 -1.01 1.10
CA ALA A 144 6.51 -1.94 2.17
C ALA A 144 8.00 -2.37 2.13
N ASN A 145 8.62 -2.36 0.94
CA ASN A 145 10.03 -2.70 0.76
C ASN A 145 10.98 -1.50 0.91
N ILE A 146 10.45 -0.28 1.08
CA ILE A 146 11.24 0.94 1.19
C ILE A 146 11.41 1.31 2.67
N ALA A 147 12.47 0.80 3.29
CA ALA A 147 12.78 1.01 4.72
C ALA A 147 13.24 2.45 5.09
N GLN A 148 13.31 3.38 4.13
CA GLN A 148 13.73 4.77 4.33
C GLN A 148 12.81 5.76 3.61
N SER A 149 12.74 7.00 4.09
CA SER A 149 12.10 8.10 3.36
C SER A 149 12.73 8.24 1.97
N TYR A 150 12.01 7.80 0.94
CA TYR A 150 12.44 7.86 -0.46
C TYR A 150 11.68 8.97 -1.20
N ARG A 151 12.38 9.67 -2.08
CA ARG A 151 11.78 10.69 -2.94
C ARG A 151 11.22 10.00 -4.19
N VAL A 152 9.89 9.90 -4.26
CA VAL A 152 9.18 9.38 -5.44
C VAL A 152 9.63 10.13 -6.70
N ASN A 153 10.04 9.38 -7.72
CA ASN A 153 10.27 9.82 -9.08
C ASN A 153 9.02 9.49 -9.93
N PRO A 154 8.21 10.51 -10.29
CA PRO A 154 6.97 10.30 -11.03
C PRO A 154 7.10 9.65 -12.41
N ALA A 155 8.31 9.63 -12.98
CA ALA A 155 8.57 9.02 -14.29
C ALA A 155 8.86 7.52 -14.20
N THR A 156 9.45 7.05 -13.10
CA THR A 156 9.92 5.66 -12.97
C THR A 156 9.15 4.85 -11.94
N ASP A 157 8.58 5.53 -10.94
CA ASP A 157 7.98 4.86 -9.79
C ASP A 157 6.46 4.84 -9.89
N LEU A 158 5.89 5.61 -10.82
CA LEU A 158 4.47 5.84 -10.98
C LEU A 158 4.01 5.43 -12.39
N LEU A 159 2.83 4.82 -12.47
CA LEU A 159 2.24 4.37 -13.71
C LEU A 159 0.75 4.78 -13.81
N PRO A 160 0.31 5.44 -14.90
CA PRO A 160 -1.11 5.69 -15.14
C PRO A 160 -1.88 4.38 -15.37
N VAL A 161 -2.93 4.14 -14.57
CA VAL A 161 -3.75 2.93 -14.65
C VAL A 161 -5.23 3.25 -14.42
N CYS A 162 -6.14 2.48 -15.02
CA CYS A 162 -7.56 2.61 -14.73
C CYS A 162 -7.88 2.01 -13.34
N PRO A 163 -8.96 2.46 -12.66
CA PRO A 163 -9.37 1.93 -11.36
C PRO A 163 -9.50 0.40 -11.31
N ASN A 164 -9.95 -0.21 -12.42
CA ASN A 164 -10.09 -1.66 -12.50
C ASN A 164 -8.73 -2.37 -12.48
N CYS A 165 -7.77 -1.93 -13.32
CA CYS A 165 -6.41 -2.48 -13.29
C CYS A 165 -5.71 -2.16 -11.97
N HIS A 166 -5.94 -0.98 -11.41
CA HIS A 166 -5.39 -0.59 -10.12
C HIS A 166 -5.84 -1.53 -9.00
N ALA A 167 -7.14 -1.84 -8.94
CA ALA A 167 -7.69 -2.81 -8.00
C ALA A 167 -7.10 -4.21 -8.20
N MET A 168 -6.88 -4.63 -9.45
CA MET A 168 -6.31 -5.95 -9.76
C MET A 168 -4.84 -6.06 -9.35
N LEU A 169 -4.03 -5.00 -9.49
CA LEU A 169 -2.65 -4.98 -9.02
C LEU A 169 -2.56 -5.22 -7.52
N HIS A 170 -3.47 -4.63 -6.74
CA HIS A 170 -3.53 -4.77 -5.28
C HIS A 170 -4.38 -5.94 -4.80
N ARG A 171 -4.85 -6.82 -5.71
CA ARG A 171 -5.79 -7.91 -5.35
C ARG A 171 -5.15 -9.02 -4.51
N ARG A 172 -3.82 -9.15 -4.56
CA ARG A 172 -3.03 -10.15 -3.82
C ARG A 172 -1.95 -9.45 -2.98
N ASN A 173 -1.44 -10.17 -2.00
CA ASN A 173 -0.28 -9.76 -1.22
C ASN A 173 0.79 -10.88 -1.26
N PRO A 174 1.97 -10.67 -1.86
CA PRO A 174 2.44 -9.41 -2.47
C PRO A 174 1.60 -8.97 -3.69
N PRO A 175 1.52 -7.65 -3.98
CA PRO A 175 0.83 -7.13 -5.16
C PRO A 175 1.34 -7.76 -6.46
N LEU A 176 0.44 -7.89 -7.44
CA LEU A 176 0.84 -8.30 -8.78
C LEU A 176 1.70 -7.22 -9.42
N SER A 177 2.71 -7.64 -10.16
CA SER A 177 3.46 -6.75 -11.05
C SER A 177 2.62 -6.34 -12.27
N VAL A 178 3.01 -5.21 -12.86
CA VAL A 178 2.40 -4.69 -14.10
C VAL A 178 2.49 -5.72 -15.23
N ASP A 179 3.62 -6.42 -15.34
CA ASP A 179 3.86 -7.39 -16.40
C ASP A 179 3.03 -8.67 -16.22
N GLU A 180 2.88 -9.15 -14.97
CA GLU A 180 1.99 -10.28 -14.66
C GLU A 180 0.54 -9.97 -15.04
N LEU A 181 0.05 -8.77 -14.69
CA LEU A 181 -1.32 -8.40 -15.03
C LEU A 181 -1.52 -8.22 -16.54
N LYS A 182 -0.51 -7.69 -17.25
CA LYS A 182 -0.52 -7.64 -18.72
C LYS A 182 -0.58 -9.03 -19.34
N ALA A 183 0.22 -9.98 -18.83
CA ALA A 183 0.23 -11.35 -19.31
C ALA A 183 -1.13 -12.03 -19.11
N LEU A 184 -1.76 -11.84 -17.95
CA LEU A 184 -3.11 -12.36 -17.68
C LEU A 184 -4.15 -11.78 -18.66
N LEU A 185 -4.10 -10.49 -18.96
CA LEU A 185 -5.00 -9.87 -19.94
C LEU A 185 -4.73 -10.35 -21.37
N ALA A 186 -3.46 -10.62 -21.72
CA ALA A 186 -3.07 -11.16 -23.02
C ALA A 186 -3.63 -12.56 -23.23
N GLU A 187 -3.47 -13.44 -22.24
CA GLU A 187 -3.98 -14.82 -22.26
C GLU A 187 -5.50 -14.88 -22.41
N GLN A 188 -6.21 -13.92 -21.80
CA GLN A 188 -7.67 -13.80 -21.90
C GLN A 188 -8.15 -13.06 -23.16
N GLY A 189 -7.24 -12.68 -24.07
CA GLY A 189 -7.57 -11.97 -25.32
C GLY A 189 -8.13 -10.56 -25.11
N ARG A 190 -7.83 -9.92 -23.96
CA ARG A 190 -8.39 -8.62 -23.54
C ARG A 190 -7.44 -7.44 -23.65
N LEU A 191 -6.20 -7.66 -24.08
CA LEU A 191 -5.36 -6.54 -24.52
C LEU A 191 -5.96 -5.99 -25.81
N SER A 192 -6.35 -4.72 -25.80
CA SER A 192 -6.93 -4.03 -26.95
C SER A 192 -6.03 -4.22 -28.18
N GLN A 193 -6.52 -4.98 -29.16
CA GLN A 193 -5.98 -4.98 -30.51
C GLN A 193 -6.25 -3.58 -31.07
N GLU A 194 -5.24 -2.73 -31.14
CA GLU A 194 -5.33 -1.54 -31.98
C GLU A 194 -5.24 -1.96 -33.46
N ALA A 195 -6.04 -1.29 -34.29
CA ALA A 195 -6.13 -1.37 -35.75
C ALA A 195 -6.99 -2.49 -36.36
N ASN A 196 -8.31 -2.28 -36.40
CA ASN A 196 -9.16 -2.70 -37.53
C ASN A 196 -10.46 -1.86 -37.58
N HIS A 197 -10.32 -0.59 -37.92
CA HIS A 197 -11.40 0.16 -38.55
C HIS A 197 -10.78 1.05 -39.63
N ALA A 198 -10.45 0.44 -40.76
CA ALA A 198 -10.27 1.19 -42.00
C ALA A 198 -11.61 1.86 -42.33
N PRO A 199 -11.62 3.13 -42.76
CA PRO A 199 -12.84 3.72 -43.30
C PRO A 199 -13.19 2.94 -44.57
N GLN A 200 -14.37 2.31 -44.60
CA GLN A 200 -14.97 1.91 -45.86
C GLN A 200 -15.34 3.19 -46.60
N ALA A 201 -14.43 3.60 -47.48
CA ALA A 201 -14.71 4.53 -48.55
C ALA A 201 -15.42 3.77 -49.69
N ASP A 202 -16.37 4.48 -50.26
CA ASP A 202 -16.89 4.39 -51.63
C ASP A 202 -17.95 3.32 -51.95
N GLY A 203 -18.99 3.79 -52.67
CA GLY A 203 -19.80 2.98 -53.56
C GLY A 203 -21.23 3.44 -53.72
#